data_AF-A0A932ULH2-F1
#
_entry.id   AF-A0A932ULH2-F1
#
_cell.length_a   1.000
_cell.length_b   1.000
_cell.length_c   1.000
_cell.angle_alpha   90.00
_cell.angle_beta   90.00
_cell.angle_gamma   90.00
#
_symmetry.space_group_name_H-M   'P 1'
#
loop_
_entity.id
_entity.type
_entity.pdbx_description
1 polymer ?
#
loop_
_entity_poly.entity_id
_entity_poly.type
_entity_poly.pdbx_seq_one_letter_code
_entity_poly.pdbx_strand_id
1 'polypeptide(L)' 'MATLTLKDLLAQKGESLQLEALTGNAGLERVLTVPEASSPGLVLAGFTSRFMAKRAHVLGETEVAYLKALPPA' A
#
# COMPACT_ATOMS: atom_id res chain seq x y z
N MET A 1 -11.78 4.36 20.21
CA MET A 1 -10.64 3.78 19.47
C MET A 1 -9.90 4.94 18.84
N ALA A 2 -8.58 5.04 18.99
CA ALA A 2 -7.81 6.13 18.39
C ALA A 2 -7.77 5.94 16.86
N THR A 3 -8.11 6.99 16.11
CA THR A 3 -8.01 7.01 14.65
C THR A 3 -6.54 7.16 14.28
N LEU A 4 -6.01 6.24 13.46
CA LEU A 4 -4.63 6.30 12.96
C LEU A 4 -4.66 6.73 11.49
N THR A 5 -3.93 7.78 11.14
CA THR A 5 -3.76 8.21 9.74
C THR A 5 -2.48 7.65 9.12
N LEU A 6 -2.34 7.73 7.80
CA LEU A 6 -1.07 7.42 7.12
C LEU A 6 0.07 8.34 7.59
N LYS A 7 -0.24 9.61 7.88
CA LYS A 7 0.69 10.56 8.45
C LYS A 7 1.22 10.11 9.81
N ASP A 8 0.34 9.62 10.68
CA ASP A 8 0.71 9.10 12.00
C ASP A 8 1.58 7.85 11.87
N LEU A 9 1.23 6.94 10.95
CA LEU A 9 2.05 5.75 10.67
C LEU A 9 3.46 6.14 10.21
N LEU A 10 3.56 7.09 9.28
CA LEU A 10 4.84 7.57 8.78
C LEU A 10 5.66 8.24 9.89
N ALA A 11 5.04 9.07 10.72
CA ALA A 11 5.71 9.72 11.85
C ALA A 11 6.19 8.73 12.93
N GLN A 12 5.40 7.70 13.22
CA GLN A 12 5.70 6.74 14.28
C GLN A 12 6.62 5.60 13.85
N LYS A 13 6.56 5.18 12.57
CA LYS A 13 7.24 3.99 12.06
C LYS A 13 8.16 4.25 10.88
N GLY A 14 8.18 5.46 10.34
CA GLY A 14 8.95 5.81 9.14
C GLY A 14 10.43 5.48 9.26
N GLU A 15 11.07 5.80 10.38
CA GLU A 15 12.48 5.46 10.60
C GLU A 15 12.69 3.94 10.74
N SER A 16 11.89 3.27 11.58
CA SER A 16 12.04 1.83 11.84
C SER A 16 11.76 0.94 10.64
N LEU A 17 10.87 1.39 9.74
CA LEU A 17 10.47 0.66 8.54
C LEU A 17 11.08 1.26 7.26
N GLN A 18 11.94 2.28 7.40
CA GLN A 18 12.57 3.02 6.30
C GLN A 18 11.56 3.48 5.23
N LEU A 19 10.44 4.06 5.68
CA LEU A 19 9.38 4.53 4.79
C LEU A 19 9.67 5.94 4.28
N GLU A 20 9.43 6.14 2.99
CA GLU A 20 9.53 7.43 2.32
C GLU A 20 8.22 7.76 1.59
N ALA A 21 7.76 9.00 1.70
CA ALA A 21 6.57 9.48 0.99
C ALA A 21 6.94 9.91 -0.44
N LEU A 22 6.71 9.03 -1.41
CA LEU A 22 7.03 9.29 -2.82
C LEU A 22 6.05 10.27 -3.52
N THR A 23 4.86 10.49 -2.95
CA THR A 23 3.82 11.37 -3.49
C THR A 23 3.62 12.65 -2.68
N GLY A 24 4.61 13.06 -1.90
CA GLY A 24 4.52 14.20 -0.99
C GLY A 24 3.38 14.03 0.02
N ASN A 25 2.54 15.06 0.17
CA ASN A 25 1.44 15.05 1.14
C ASN A 25 0.16 14.37 0.64
N ALA A 26 0.15 13.86 -0.59
CA ALA A 26 -1.05 13.26 -1.17
C ALA A 26 -1.48 12.02 -0.37
N GLY A 27 -2.70 12.07 0.19
CA GLY A 27 -3.32 10.96 0.89
C GLY A 27 -2.83 10.70 2.32
N LEU A 28 -1.92 11.52 2.87
CA LEU A 28 -1.41 11.30 4.24
C LEU A 28 -2.47 11.41 5.34
N GLU A 29 -3.51 12.23 5.11
CA GLU A 29 -4.64 12.38 6.04
C GLU A 29 -5.65 11.21 5.95
N ARG A 30 -5.41 10.22 5.07
CA ARG A 30 -6.26 9.02 4.97
C ARG A 30 -6.18 8.20 6.25
N VAL A 31 -7.34 7.84 6.77
CA VAL A 31 -7.48 6.96 7.94
C VAL A 31 -7.21 5.50 7.58
N LEU A 32 -6.39 4.84 8.38
CA LEU A 32 -6.17 3.40 8.36
C LEU A 32 -7.28 2.71 9.15
N THR A 33 -8.26 2.16 8.42
CA THR A 33 -9.44 1.52 9.03
C THR A 33 -9.24 0.06 9.41
N VAL A 34 -8.18 -0.57 8.89
CA VAL A 34 -7.84 -1.98 9.13
C VAL A 34 -6.33 -2.11 9.31
N PRO A 35 -5.85 -2.97 10.23
CA PRO A 35 -4.43 -3.11 10.52
C PRO A 35 -3.69 -3.98 9.50
N GLU A 36 -4.40 -4.80 8.71
CA GLU A 36 -3.76 -5.75 7.80
C GLU A 36 -3.27 -5.08 6.50
N ALA A 37 -2.04 -5.41 6.12
CA ALA A 37 -1.55 -5.22 4.77
C ALA A 37 -2.02 -6.36 3.84
N SER A 38 -1.97 -6.12 2.53
CA SER A 38 -2.27 -7.14 1.52
C SER A 38 -1.40 -7.00 0.28
N SER A 39 -0.97 -8.13 -0.26
CA SER A 39 -0.23 -8.21 -1.52
C SER A 39 -1.23 -8.44 -2.68
N PRO A 40 -1.37 -7.50 -3.63
CA PRO A 40 -2.43 -7.54 -4.63
C PRO A 40 -2.08 -8.37 -5.89
N GLY A 41 -1.25 -9.42 -5.81
CA GLY A 41 -0.77 -10.16 -7.00
C GLY A 41 -1.87 -10.64 -7.96
N LEU A 42 -2.93 -11.29 -7.46
CA LEU A 42 -4.06 -11.73 -8.31
C LEU A 42 -4.84 -10.56 -8.92
N VAL A 43 -4.92 -9.44 -8.21
CA VAL A 43 -5.60 -8.22 -8.68
C VAL A 43 -4.80 -7.62 -9.84
N LEU A 44 -3.47 -7.58 -9.73
CA LEU A 44 -2.58 -7.16 -10.81
C LEU A 44 -2.71 -8.06 -12.05
N ALA A 45 -2.98 -9.36 -11.85
CA ALA A 45 -3.22 -10.33 -12.92
C ALA A 45 -4.65 -10.31 -13.49
N GLY A 46 -5.51 -9.37 -13.07
CA GLY A 46 -6.87 -9.18 -13.60
C GLY A 46 -8.00 -9.83 -12.79
N PHE A 47 -7.70 -10.52 -11.69
CA PHE A 47 -8.72 -11.10 -10.81
C PHE A 47 -9.07 -10.14 -9.66
N THR A 48 -10.08 -9.30 -9.89
CA THR A 48 -10.44 -8.20 -8.98
C THR A 48 -11.57 -8.52 -7.98
N SER A 49 -12.19 -9.70 -8.09
CA SER A 49 -13.39 -10.07 -7.30
C SER A 49 -13.18 -10.07 -5.77
N ARG A 50 -11.92 -10.14 -5.31
CA ARG A 50 -11.54 -10.14 -3.89
C ARG A 50 -10.66 -8.96 -3.50
N PHE A 51 -10.77 -7.84 -4.22
CA PHE A 51 -9.96 -6.66 -3.93
C PHE A 51 -10.30 -6.05 -2.56
N MET A 52 -9.30 -5.99 -1.68
CA MET A 52 -9.44 -5.50 -0.30
C MET A 52 -9.09 -4.01 -0.20
N ALA A 53 -9.93 -3.14 -0.78
CA ALA A 53 -9.66 -1.69 -0.94
C ALA A 53 -9.37 -0.89 0.34
N LYS A 54 -9.71 -1.44 1.51
CA LYS A 54 -9.48 -0.80 2.82
C LYS A 54 -8.09 -1.07 3.38
N ARG A 55 -7.40 -2.12 2.92
CA ARG A 55 -6.08 -2.52 3.40
C ARG A 55 -4.98 -1.67 2.78
N ALA A 56 -3.86 -1.55 3.48
CA ALA A 56 -2.63 -1.10 2.84
C ALA A 56 -2.19 -2.15 1.83
N HIS A 57 -1.82 -1.73 0.62
CA HIS A 57 -1.31 -2.63 -0.41
C HIS A 57 0.22 -2.58 -0.44
N VAL A 58 0.86 -3.73 -0.35
CA VAL A 58 2.31 -3.87 -0.41
C VAL A 58 2.66 -4.47 -1.75
N LEU A 59 3.48 -3.76 -2.53
CA LEU A 59 4.07 -4.26 -3.76
C LEU A 59 5.48 -4.73 -3.45
N GLY A 60 5.64 -6.04 -3.24
CA GLY A 60 6.93 -6.66 -2.97
C GLY A 60 7.67 -7.03 -4.26
N GLU A 61 8.68 -7.87 -4.13
CA GLU A 61 9.49 -8.36 -5.25
C GLU A 61 8.63 -9.00 -6.35
N THR A 62 7.71 -9.89 -5.97
CA THR A 62 6.82 -10.59 -6.91
C THR A 62 5.92 -9.63 -7.68
N GLU A 63 5.24 -8.71 -6.98
CA GLU A 63 4.37 -7.73 -7.64
C GLU A 63 5.15 -6.82 -8.58
N VAL A 64 6.32 -6.34 -8.15
CA VAL A 64 7.17 -5.46 -8.96
C VAL A 64 7.74 -6.21 -10.17
N ALA A 65 8.19 -7.46 -9.99
CA ALA A 65 8.69 -8.30 -11.08
C ALA A 65 7.59 -8.58 -12.12
N TYR A 66 6.38 -8.91 -11.67
CA TYR A 66 5.23 -9.09 -12.55
C TYR A 66 4.93 -7.81 -13.36
N LEU A 67 4.84 -6.65 -12.69
CA LEU A 67 4.57 -5.37 -13.36
C LEU A 67 5.65 -5.00 -14.38
N LYS A 68 6.93 -5.27 -14.09
CA LYS A 68 8.04 -5.03 -15.02
C LYS A 68 8.03 -5.95 -16.25
N ALA A 69 7.40 -7.12 -16.16
CA ALA A 69 7.29 -8.07 -17.26
C ALA A 69 6.14 -7.74 -18.22
N LEU A 70 5.24 -6.84 -17.84
CA LEU A 70 4.12 -6.41 -18.69
C LEU A 70 4.59 -5.43 -19.77
N PRO A 71 3.93 -5.40 -20.95
CA PRO A 71 4.12 -4.33 -21.92
C PRO A 71 3.84 -2.96 -21.28
N PRO A 72 4.54 -1.89 -21.69
CA PRO A 72 4.23 -0.54 -21.24
C PRO A 72 2.77 -0.19 -21.57
N ALA A 73 2.13 0.51 -20.64
CA ALA A 73 0.75 0.99 -20.77
C ALA A 73 0.64 2.20 -21.70
#